data_AF-A0A6G0W8Y4-F1
#
_entry.id   AF-A0A6G0W8Y4-F1
#
_cell.length_a   1.000
_cell.length_b   1.000
_cell.length_c   1.000
_cell.angle_alpha   90.00
_cell.angle_beta   90.00
_cell.angle_gamma   90.00
#
_symmetry.space_group_name_H-M   'P 1'
#
loop_
_entity.id
_entity.type
_entity.pdbx_description
1 polymer ?
#
loop_
_entity_poly.entity_id
_entity_poly.type
_entity_poly.pdbx_seq_one_letter_code
_entity_poly.pdbx_strand_id
1 'polypeptide(L)'
;MSPTLFTRTAFQPATIINTWVPAWIQFVVHDLLDHNQDFNGQELRIGSQTLYKTVPIPGFPNVYGNRLDHFLDGTPAYSFTKTKGALLRLPDGSLSLPDDYLPLDGNIEALGVQENIWFGLSMITYILAKEHNAVVKMFHTKYPNWSGDECFDKARLVVSALVAKIQGLEWTKAIIQNPIGQYARDHMFYGLLGKESRKKSGVQKWLGNYICGIWGGNLEYRGVKYATTEEFVSVYRMHSLLPESFTVRSFNDNSNLVTFDLKDAIFEGSPKVNTNVSHLDMVYSMGTSFPGALVLNNYPSALRSVQPLQYHHSIDLAAVDIIRDRERGVPRYNAFRRSLLLTPIKTWNDLTSDPAVIAKLQQVYGNDVELLDLLVGTTAEEKLPGFVFGETIYTVFVVQTQRRIESDRFFTEDFRPEVYTPEGYNWVESTTFASILLRHYPSLKKYLNETDNAFLPWKAKN
;
A
#
# COMPACT_ATOMS: atom_id res chain seq x y z
N MET A 1 21.81 -11.34 -13.58
CA MET A 1 20.44 -10.82 -13.66
C MET A 1 20.25 -9.61 -12.74
N SER A 2 20.14 -9.77 -11.42
CA SER A 2 19.84 -8.65 -10.49
C SER A 2 20.79 -7.44 -10.62
N PRO A 3 22.14 -7.60 -10.62
CA PRO A 3 23.04 -6.46 -10.81
C PRO A 3 22.85 -5.71 -12.13
N THR A 4 22.47 -6.41 -13.20
CA THR A 4 22.25 -5.83 -14.53
C THR A 4 20.94 -5.04 -14.59
N LEU A 5 19.85 -5.58 -14.02
CA LEU A 5 18.49 -5.09 -14.23
C LEU A 5 17.96 -4.22 -13.10
N PHE A 6 18.47 -4.35 -11.87
CA PHE A 6 17.88 -3.67 -10.71
C PHE A 6 18.80 -2.65 -10.03
N THR A 7 20.12 -2.74 -10.22
CA THR A 7 21.05 -1.75 -9.63
C THR A 7 20.63 -0.34 -10.01
N ARG A 8 20.28 0.46 -8.99
CA ARG A 8 20.05 1.89 -9.11
C ARG A 8 21.39 2.60 -9.28
N THR A 9 21.74 2.96 -10.50
CA THR A 9 22.94 3.74 -10.80
C THR A 9 22.72 5.24 -10.60
N ALA A 10 21.50 5.70 -10.86
CA ALA A 10 21.02 7.04 -10.58
C ALA A 10 19.57 6.96 -10.10
N PHE A 11 19.19 7.81 -9.16
CA PHE A 11 17.81 7.86 -8.69
C PHE A 11 16.90 8.43 -9.79
N GLN A 12 15.91 7.64 -10.20
CA GLN A 12 14.91 8.05 -11.17
C GLN A 12 13.61 8.35 -10.41
N PRO A 13 13.20 9.62 -10.24
CA PRO A 13 12.02 9.95 -9.44
C PRO A 13 10.71 9.71 -10.20
N ALA A 14 9.66 9.28 -9.48
CA ALA A 14 8.28 9.35 -9.95
C ALA A 14 7.71 10.74 -9.68
N THR A 15 7.92 11.69 -10.58
CA THR A 15 7.66 13.12 -10.36
C THR A 15 6.19 13.52 -10.27
N ILE A 16 5.27 12.60 -10.55
CA ILE A 16 3.82 12.85 -10.50
C ILE A 16 3.19 12.50 -9.14
N ILE A 17 3.94 11.87 -8.23
CA ILE A 17 3.50 11.43 -6.90
C ILE A 17 4.54 11.81 -5.83
N ASN A 18 4.17 11.81 -4.56
CA ASN A 18 5.08 12.09 -3.45
C ASN A 18 5.42 10.84 -2.60
N THR A 19 6.30 11.00 -1.61
CA THR A 19 6.79 9.90 -0.75
C THR A 19 5.72 9.32 0.18
N TRP A 20 4.53 9.93 0.30
CA TRP A 20 3.40 9.26 0.97
C TRP A 20 2.89 8.04 0.21
N VAL A 21 3.07 7.98 -1.12
CA VAL A 21 2.63 6.85 -1.94
C VAL A 21 3.25 5.51 -1.52
N PRO A 22 4.60 5.36 -1.44
CA PRO A 22 5.20 4.12 -0.96
C PRO A 22 4.86 3.80 0.51
N ALA A 23 4.73 4.81 1.38
CA ALA A 23 4.35 4.59 2.78
C ALA A 23 2.95 3.99 2.89
N TRP A 24 1.99 4.60 2.19
CA TRP A 24 0.61 4.17 2.14
C TRP A 24 0.44 2.78 1.52
N ILE A 25 1.10 2.52 0.38
CA ILE A 25 0.92 1.24 -0.30
C ILE A 25 1.53 0.09 0.49
N GLN A 26 2.64 0.32 1.21
CA GLN A 26 3.17 -0.70 2.12
C GLN A 26 2.25 -0.94 3.32
N PHE A 27 1.64 0.11 3.89
CA PHE A 27 0.60 -0.05 4.91
C PHE A 27 -0.53 -0.94 4.39
N VAL A 28 -1.03 -0.65 3.19
CA VAL A 28 -2.08 -1.46 2.54
C VAL A 28 -1.62 -2.90 2.29
N VAL A 29 -0.37 -3.15 1.90
CA VAL A 29 0.15 -4.53 1.74
C VAL A 29 0.19 -5.26 3.09
N HIS A 30 0.64 -4.59 4.16
CA HIS A 30 0.65 -5.12 5.52
C HIS A 30 -0.75 -5.37 6.10
N ASP A 31 -1.81 -4.93 5.40
CA ASP A 31 -3.21 -5.18 5.77
C ASP A 31 -3.79 -6.41 5.05
N LEU A 32 -3.16 -6.88 3.97
CA LEU A 32 -3.80 -7.83 3.05
C LEU A 32 -3.11 -9.17 2.93
N LEU A 33 -1.78 -9.18 3.04
CA LEU A 33 -1.00 -10.35 2.67
C LEU A 33 0.34 -10.42 3.38
N ASP A 34 0.63 -11.62 3.86
CA ASP A 34 1.96 -12.07 4.17
C ASP A 34 2.00 -13.60 4.06
N HIS A 35 2.94 -14.12 3.29
CA HIS A 35 3.04 -15.55 3.04
C HIS A 35 3.73 -16.27 4.19
N ASN A 36 3.20 -17.42 4.59
CA ASN A 36 3.88 -18.29 5.54
C ASN A 36 5.21 -18.81 4.99
N GLN A 37 6.28 -18.70 5.79
CA GLN A 37 7.62 -19.22 5.48
C GLN A 37 8.00 -20.36 6.41
N ASP A 38 8.77 -21.31 5.89
CA ASP A 38 9.28 -22.46 6.63
C ASP A 38 10.60 -22.12 7.35
N PHE A 39 10.51 -21.37 8.46
CA PHE A 39 11.67 -20.91 9.21
C PHE A 39 12.50 -22.01 9.87
N ASN A 40 11.97 -23.24 9.95
CA ASN A 40 12.62 -24.38 10.61
C ASN A 40 12.89 -25.57 9.67
N GLY A 41 12.63 -25.41 8.38
CA GLY A 41 12.60 -26.53 7.45
C GLY A 41 13.40 -26.26 6.19
N GLN A 42 12.74 -26.34 5.04
CA GLN A 42 13.44 -26.38 3.75
C GLN A 42 13.89 -25.01 3.28
N GLU A 43 15.14 -24.96 2.85
CA GLU A 43 15.75 -23.76 2.29
C GLU A 43 15.79 -23.81 0.75
N LEU A 44 15.72 -22.64 0.13
CA LEU A 44 16.02 -22.40 -1.29
C LEU A 44 17.38 -21.71 -1.40
N ARG A 45 18.30 -22.34 -2.12
CA ARG A 45 19.61 -21.75 -2.40
C ARG A 45 19.58 -20.98 -3.73
N ILE A 46 19.93 -19.70 -3.68
CA ILE A 46 19.99 -18.80 -4.83
C ILE A 46 21.39 -18.20 -4.90
N GLY A 47 22.26 -18.81 -5.71
CA GLY A 47 23.67 -18.47 -5.75
C GLY A 47 24.33 -18.70 -4.38
N SER A 48 24.83 -17.63 -3.75
CA SER A 48 25.43 -17.64 -2.42
C SER A 48 24.43 -17.42 -1.28
N GLN A 49 23.17 -17.11 -1.58
CA GLN A 49 22.15 -16.79 -0.59
C GLN A 49 21.23 -17.98 -0.33
N THR A 50 20.63 -17.98 0.85
CA THR A 50 19.68 -19.00 1.31
C THR A 50 18.40 -18.30 1.77
N LEU A 51 17.24 -18.79 1.31
CA LEU A 51 15.92 -18.31 1.70
C LEU A 51 15.07 -19.42 2.30
N TYR A 52 14.20 -19.12 3.24
CA TYR A 52 13.20 -20.09 3.71
C TYR A 52 12.15 -20.32 2.61
N LYS A 53 11.69 -21.56 2.40
CA LYS A 53 10.63 -21.83 1.42
C LYS A 53 9.30 -21.21 1.83
N THR A 54 8.47 -20.87 0.84
CA THR A 54 7.06 -20.56 1.06
C THR A 54 6.33 -21.87 1.38
N VAL A 55 5.49 -21.89 2.42
CA VAL A 55 4.80 -23.10 2.89
C VAL A 55 3.52 -23.34 2.09
N PRO A 56 3.43 -24.39 1.25
CA PRO A 56 2.20 -24.73 0.56
C PRO A 56 1.16 -25.31 1.53
N ILE A 57 -0.12 -25.16 1.20
CA ILE A 57 -1.21 -25.80 1.92
C ILE A 57 -1.11 -27.33 1.69
N PRO A 58 -1.17 -28.16 2.75
CA PRO A 58 -1.12 -29.60 2.62
C PRO A 58 -2.16 -30.13 1.62
N GLY A 59 -1.71 -30.90 0.62
CA GLY A 59 -2.57 -31.47 -0.43
C GLY A 59 -2.82 -30.56 -1.64
N PHE A 60 -2.39 -29.30 -1.61
CA PHE A 60 -2.57 -28.33 -2.70
C PHE A 60 -1.22 -27.74 -3.13
N PRO A 61 -0.50 -28.42 -4.04
CA PRO A 61 0.75 -27.88 -4.57
C PRO A 61 0.50 -26.53 -5.26
N ASN A 62 1.34 -25.54 -4.97
CA ASN A 62 1.23 -24.15 -5.46
C ASN A 62 0.04 -23.34 -4.90
N VAL A 63 -0.58 -23.79 -3.81
CA VAL A 63 -1.51 -22.95 -3.04
C VAL A 63 -0.86 -22.64 -1.71
N TYR A 64 -0.83 -21.37 -1.31
CA TYR A 64 -0.12 -20.92 -0.12
C TYR A 64 -1.06 -20.25 0.87
N GLY A 65 -0.79 -20.43 2.16
CA GLY A 65 -1.54 -19.76 3.21
C GLY A 65 -1.12 -18.31 3.36
N ASN A 66 -2.11 -17.43 3.54
CA ASN A 66 -1.91 -16.05 3.99
C ASN A 66 -1.92 -16.03 5.54
N ARG A 67 -0.93 -15.39 6.14
CA ARG A 67 -0.84 -15.18 7.59
C ARG A 67 -1.80 -14.09 8.07
N LEU A 68 -2.09 -13.12 7.20
CA LEU A 68 -2.96 -11.98 7.47
C LEU A 68 -4.38 -12.25 6.99
N ASP A 69 -5.31 -11.43 7.46
CA ASP A 69 -6.65 -11.35 6.89
C ASP A 69 -6.58 -10.76 5.46
N HIS A 70 -7.47 -11.21 4.57
CA HIS A 70 -7.49 -10.73 3.18
C HIS A 70 -8.18 -9.36 3.02
N PHE A 71 -8.82 -8.86 4.08
CA PHE A 71 -9.67 -7.67 4.08
C PHE A 71 -8.87 -6.42 4.48
N LEU A 72 -9.33 -5.24 4.07
CA LEU A 72 -8.77 -3.98 4.59
C LEU A 72 -9.38 -3.66 5.95
N ASP A 73 -8.87 -4.29 6.99
CA ASP A 73 -9.43 -4.19 8.33
C ASP A 73 -8.54 -3.39 9.29
N GLY A 74 -7.47 -2.78 8.77
CA GLY A 74 -6.54 -1.92 9.50
C GLY A 74 -5.53 -2.72 10.34
N THR A 75 -5.32 -3.98 10.03
CA THR A 75 -4.38 -4.90 10.68
C THR A 75 -2.98 -4.30 10.97
N PRO A 76 -2.37 -3.42 10.15
CA PRO A 76 -1.08 -2.83 10.50
C PRO A 76 -1.13 -1.94 11.76
N ALA A 77 -2.29 -1.35 12.08
CA ALA A 77 -2.50 -0.56 13.30
C ALA A 77 -3.13 -1.39 14.45
N TYR A 78 -3.91 -2.43 14.13
CA TYR A 78 -4.73 -3.15 15.13
C TYR A 78 -4.24 -4.56 15.47
N SER A 79 -3.33 -5.13 14.66
CA SER A 79 -2.88 -6.52 14.69
C SER A 79 -3.93 -7.55 14.29
N PHE A 80 -3.46 -8.63 13.66
CA PHE A 80 -4.23 -9.85 13.39
C PHE A 80 -4.27 -10.80 14.60
N THR A 81 -3.54 -10.50 15.68
CA THR A 81 -3.59 -11.30 16.94
C THR A 81 -4.26 -10.52 18.06
N LYS A 82 -5.14 -11.18 18.81
CA LYS A 82 -5.83 -10.57 19.97
C LYS A 82 -4.86 -10.08 21.05
N THR A 83 -3.83 -10.87 21.34
CA THR A 83 -2.84 -10.55 22.38
C THR A 83 -2.07 -9.29 22.04
N LYS A 84 -1.55 -9.17 20.81
CA LYS A 84 -0.79 -7.99 20.40
C LYS A 84 -1.69 -6.76 20.26
N GLY A 85 -2.87 -6.91 19.65
CA GLY A 85 -3.84 -5.81 19.56
C GLY A 85 -4.23 -5.25 20.93
N ALA A 86 -4.35 -6.10 21.94
CA ALA A 86 -4.62 -5.68 23.32
C ALA A 86 -3.48 -4.89 23.97
N LEU A 87 -2.23 -5.08 23.54
CA LEU A 87 -1.07 -4.33 24.04
C LEU A 87 -0.94 -2.94 23.40
N LEU A 88 -1.51 -2.76 22.21
CA LEU A 88 -1.47 -1.49 21.47
C LEU A 88 -2.56 -0.51 21.92
N ARG A 89 -3.52 -0.94 22.73
CA ARG A 89 -4.71 -0.16 23.11
C ARG A 89 -4.70 0.26 24.59
N LEU A 90 -5.32 1.40 24.87
CA LEU A 90 -5.59 1.90 26.22
C LEU A 90 -7.02 1.53 26.67
N PRO A 91 -7.32 1.57 27.98
CA PRO A 91 -8.65 1.18 28.50
C PRO A 91 -9.84 2.00 27.99
N ASP A 92 -9.60 3.22 27.50
CA ASP A 92 -10.62 4.08 26.90
C ASP A 92 -10.90 3.74 25.43
N GLY A 93 -10.22 2.74 24.87
CA GLY A 93 -10.36 2.32 23.48
C GLY A 93 -9.45 3.06 22.50
N SER A 94 -8.62 4.00 22.96
CA SER A 94 -7.62 4.64 22.10
C SER A 94 -6.40 3.73 21.87
N LEU A 95 -5.62 4.00 20.84
CA LEU A 95 -4.29 3.42 20.62
C LEU A 95 -3.24 4.18 21.44
N SER A 96 -2.32 3.43 22.04
CA SER A 96 -1.22 3.96 22.84
C SER A 96 -0.23 4.73 21.96
N LEU A 97 0.07 5.98 22.34
CA LEU A 97 1.05 6.85 21.71
C LEU A 97 1.88 7.58 22.79
N PRO A 98 2.78 6.87 23.50
CA PRO A 98 3.60 7.48 24.55
C PRO A 98 4.49 8.58 23.96
N ASP A 99 4.55 9.72 24.64
CA ASP A 99 5.30 10.91 24.22
C ASP A 99 4.96 11.38 22.78
N ASP A 100 3.74 11.10 22.30
CA ASP A 100 3.26 11.37 20.95
C ASP A 100 3.99 10.57 19.84
N TYR A 101 4.57 9.41 20.15
CA TYR A 101 5.18 8.49 19.18
C TYR A 101 4.53 7.10 19.22
N LEU A 102 4.82 6.25 18.23
CA LEU A 102 4.48 4.83 18.33
C LEU A 102 5.27 4.20 19.49
N PRO A 103 4.64 3.30 20.28
CA PRO A 103 5.37 2.55 21.31
C PRO A 103 6.46 1.67 20.67
N LEU A 104 7.44 1.24 21.46
CA LEU A 104 8.50 0.34 21.00
C LEU A 104 8.26 -1.10 21.47
N ASP A 105 8.55 -2.06 20.60
CA ASP A 105 8.72 -3.49 20.91
C ASP A 105 10.22 -3.83 20.77
N GLY A 106 10.94 -3.82 21.89
CA GLY A 106 12.40 -3.81 21.88
C GLY A 106 12.95 -2.52 21.29
N ASN A 107 13.65 -2.61 20.16
CA ASN A 107 14.30 -1.48 19.48
C ASN A 107 13.56 -0.99 18.23
N ILE A 108 12.41 -1.57 17.91
CA ILE A 108 11.59 -1.21 16.74
C ILE A 108 10.22 -0.70 17.18
N GLU A 109 9.51 0.03 16.32
CA GLU A 109 8.14 0.45 16.62
C GLU A 109 7.19 -0.77 16.71
N ALA A 110 6.34 -0.75 17.74
CA ALA A 110 5.30 -1.74 17.98
C ALA A 110 4.09 -1.43 17.09
N LEU A 111 4.01 -2.12 15.95
CA LEU A 111 2.89 -2.07 15.01
C LEU A 111 2.05 -3.35 15.10
N GLY A 112 0.83 -3.34 14.57
CA GLY A 112 0.01 -4.54 14.44
C GLY A 112 0.69 -5.64 13.61
N VAL A 113 1.42 -5.23 12.56
CA VAL A 113 2.31 -6.04 11.71
C VAL A 113 3.65 -5.32 11.64
N GLN A 114 4.71 -5.95 12.15
CA GLN A 114 6.01 -5.29 12.43
C GLN A 114 7.18 -5.82 11.60
N GLU A 115 6.91 -6.73 10.68
CA GLU A 115 7.89 -7.25 9.76
C GLU A 115 8.24 -6.18 8.72
N ASN A 116 9.53 -6.02 8.38
CA ASN A 116 9.99 -5.16 7.26
C ASN A 116 9.60 -3.66 7.36
N ILE A 117 9.64 -3.10 8.58
CA ILE A 117 9.36 -1.68 8.85
C ILE A 117 10.43 -0.75 8.26
N TRP A 118 9.97 0.42 7.79
CA TRP A 118 10.79 1.61 7.52
C TRP A 118 10.07 2.86 8.03
N PHE A 119 10.80 3.97 8.12
CA PHE A 119 10.30 5.22 8.72
C PHE A 119 8.95 5.69 8.15
N GLY A 120 8.73 5.55 6.84
CA GLY A 120 7.48 5.96 6.18
C GLY A 120 6.28 5.13 6.60
N LEU A 121 6.44 3.81 6.77
CA LEU A 121 5.39 2.93 7.29
C LEU A 121 5.01 3.30 8.72
N SER A 122 6.01 3.57 9.57
CA SER A 122 5.78 4.04 10.93
C SER A 122 5.03 5.38 10.95
N MET A 123 5.41 6.33 10.10
CA MET A 123 4.75 7.63 10.01
C MET A 123 3.27 7.53 9.61
N ILE A 124 2.93 6.71 8.60
CA ILE A 124 1.52 6.57 8.22
C ILE A 124 0.72 5.81 9.29
N THR A 125 1.30 4.80 9.92
CA THR A 125 0.65 4.06 11.02
C THR A 125 0.39 4.97 12.21
N TYR A 126 1.35 5.81 12.56
CA TYR A 126 1.22 6.84 13.58
C TYR A 126 0.08 7.83 13.28
N ILE A 127 0.01 8.35 12.05
CA ILE A 127 -1.05 9.29 11.65
C ILE A 127 -2.43 8.62 11.73
N LEU A 128 -2.55 7.37 11.29
CA LEU A 128 -3.80 6.61 11.38
C LEU A 128 -4.16 6.25 12.83
N ALA A 129 -3.17 6.09 13.72
CA ALA A 129 -3.41 5.94 15.15
C ALA A 129 -3.94 7.23 15.80
N LYS A 130 -3.37 8.40 15.44
CA LYS A 130 -3.93 9.70 15.86
C LYS A 130 -5.36 9.88 15.35
N GLU A 131 -5.63 9.43 14.14
CA GLU A 131 -6.96 9.48 13.53
C GLU A 131 -7.95 8.58 14.26
N HIS A 132 -7.57 7.35 14.59
CA HIS A 132 -8.36 6.46 15.44
C HIS A 132 -8.67 7.11 16.79
N ASN A 133 -7.68 7.71 17.45
CA ASN A 133 -7.86 8.37 18.75
C ASN A 133 -8.81 9.57 18.66
N ALA A 134 -8.80 10.31 17.54
CA ALA A 134 -9.77 11.39 17.29
C ALA A 134 -11.20 10.86 17.13
N VAL A 135 -11.37 9.71 16.47
CA VAL A 135 -12.67 9.03 16.34
C VAL A 135 -13.15 8.49 17.70
N VAL A 136 -12.29 7.86 18.48
CA VAL A 136 -12.59 7.40 19.85
C VAL A 136 -13.06 8.55 20.74
N LYS A 137 -12.36 9.69 20.69
CA LYS A 137 -12.76 10.90 21.42
C LYS A 137 -14.13 11.41 21.00
N MET A 138 -14.42 11.37 19.69
CA MET A 138 -15.75 11.72 19.18
C MET A 138 -16.82 10.77 19.73
N PHE A 139 -16.56 9.46 19.77
CA PHE A 139 -17.49 8.48 20.32
C PHE A 139 -17.72 8.66 21.81
N HIS A 140 -16.69 8.89 22.63
CA HIS A 140 -16.88 9.22 24.05
C HIS A 140 -17.73 10.47 24.27
N THR A 141 -17.62 11.46 23.36
CA THR A 141 -18.42 12.69 23.44
C THR A 141 -19.89 12.44 23.10
N LYS A 142 -20.16 11.58 22.11
CA LYS A 142 -21.51 11.33 21.57
C LYS A 142 -22.25 10.22 22.29
N TYR A 143 -21.52 9.24 22.79
CA TYR A 143 -21.99 8.02 23.42
C TYR A 143 -21.27 7.84 24.78
N PRO A 144 -21.52 8.73 25.76
CA PRO A 144 -20.76 8.76 27.02
C PRO A 144 -20.90 7.50 27.89
N ASN A 145 -21.85 6.61 27.56
CA ASN A 145 -22.06 5.35 28.26
C ASN A 145 -21.33 4.17 27.62
N TRP A 146 -20.69 4.36 26.46
CA TRP A 146 -19.92 3.30 25.81
C TRP A 146 -18.64 3.01 26.56
N SER A 147 -18.33 1.72 26.68
CA SER A 147 -17.04 1.23 27.12
C SER A 147 -15.93 1.57 26.13
N GLY A 148 -14.67 1.50 26.58
CA GLY A 148 -13.52 1.63 25.69
C GLY A 148 -13.51 0.58 24.58
N ASP A 149 -13.95 -0.65 24.87
CA ASP A 149 -14.05 -1.71 23.85
C ASP A 149 -15.07 -1.35 22.75
N GLU A 150 -16.25 -0.82 23.12
CA GLU A 150 -17.26 -0.36 22.15
C GLU A 150 -16.73 0.81 21.29
N CYS A 151 -16.07 1.79 21.91
CA CYS A 151 -15.44 2.90 21.20
C CYS A 151 -14.33 2.42 20.25
N PHE A 152 -13.48 1.48 20.69
CA PHE A 152 -12.40 0.90 19.89
C PHE A 152 -12.94 0.16 18.67
N ASP A 153 -13.91 -0.74 18.85
CA ASP A 153 -14.46 -1.55 17.76
C ASP A 153 -15.12 -0.66 16.70
N LYS A 154 -15.82 0.39 17.13
CA LYS A 154 -16.43 1.36 16.21
C LYS A 154 -15.38 2.24 15.54
N ALA A 155 -14.37 2.69 16.26
CA ALA A 155 -13.30 3.50 15.69
C ALA A 155 -12.44 2.72 14.68
N ARG A 156 -12.14 1.44 14.95
CA ARG A 156 -11.50 0.54 13.98
C ARG A 156 -12.33 0.44 12.71
N LEU A 157 -13.63 0.15 12.83
CA LEU A 157 -14.53 0.07 11.68
C LEU A 157 -14.52 1.35 10.82
N VAL A 158 -14.54 2.53 11.46
CA VAL A 158 -14.47 3.84 10.79
C VAL A 158 -13.12 4.02 10.08
N VAL A 159 -12.00 3.80 10.76
CA VAL A 159 -10.67 4.04 10.20
C VAL A 159 -10.32 3.04 9.09
N SER A 160 -10.71 1.77 9.21
CA SER A 160 -10.50 0.78 8.15
C SER A 160 -11.29 1.15 6.88
N ALA A 161 -12.51 1.70 7.04
CA ALA A 161 -13.25 2.27 5.92
C ALA A 161 -12.60 3.55 5.34
N LEU A 162 -11.98 4.40 6.17
CA LEU A 162 -11.16 5.51 5.67
C LEU A 162 -10.00 5.00 4.81
N VAL A 163 -9.27 3.99 5.27
CA VAL A 163 -8.16 3.39 4.52
C VAL A 163 -8.66 2.86 3.17
N ALA A 164 -9.75 2.10 3.15
CA ALA A 164 -10.33 1.58 1.90
C ALA A 164 -10.78 2.69 0.95
N LYS A 165 -11.45 3.73 1.47
CA LYS A 165 -11.90 4.89 0.69
C LYS A 165 -10.73 5.68 0.11
N ILE A 166 -9.74 6.01 0.93
CA ILE A 166 -8.54 6.78 0.53
C ILE A 166 -7.73 5.98 -0.49
N GLN A 167 -7.55 4.67 -0.27
CA GLN A 167 -6.88 3.79 -1.23
C GLN A 167 -7.58 3.81 -2.59
N GLY A 168 -8.91 3.63 -2.60
CA GLY A 168 -9.70 3.56 -3.83
C GLY A 168 -9.84 4.90 -4.57
N LEU A 169 -9.97 6.01 -3.85
CA LEU A 169 -10.37 7.30 -4.44
C LEU A 169 -9.27 8.37 -4.46
N GLU A 170 -8.25 8.27 -3.62
CA GLU A 170 -7.18 9.27 -3.53
C GLU A 170 -5.86 8.69 -4.00
N TRP A 171 -5.39 7.62 -3.37
CA TRP A 171 -4.12 6.98 -3.74
C TRP A 171 -4.17 6.46 -5.18
N THR A 172 -5.23 5.74 -5.55
CA THR A 172 -5.42 5.25 -6.94
C THR A 172 -5.54 6.40 -7.95
N LYS A 173 -6.06 7.57 -7.55
CA LYS A 173 -6.08 8.76 -8.42
C LYS A 173 -4.68 9.28 -8.71
N ALA A 174 -3.83 9.28 -7.68
CA ALA A 174 -2.50 9.85 -7.75
C ALA A 174 -1.58 8.99 -8.61
N ILE A 175 -1.74 7.67 -8.55
CA ILE A 175 -0.96 6.74 -9.37
C ILE A 175 -1.52 6.55 -10.80
N ILE A 176 -2.77 6.95 -11.05
CA ILE A 176 -3.45 6.91 -12.35
C ILE A 176 -4.02 8.30 -12.67
N GLN A 177 -3.14 9.21 -13.13
CA GLN A 177 -3.46 10.58 -13.53
C GLN A 177 -3.94 10.65 -14.99
N ASN A 178 -4.73 9.68 -15.40
CA ASN A 178 -5.34 9.61 -16.72
C ASN A 178 -6.84 9.92 -16.63
N PRO A 179 -7.41 10.82 -17.45
CA PRO A 179 -8.82 11.19 -17.35
C PRO A 179 -9.80 10.01 -17.47
N ILE A 180 -9.53 9.06 -18.38
CA ILE A 180 -10.37 7.87 -18.58
C ILE A 180 -10.23 6.95 -17.36
N GLY A 181 -9.01 6.73 -16.88
CA GLY A 181 -8.76 5.95 -15.67
C GLY A 181 -9.47 6.52 -14.44
N GLN A 182 -9.46 7.84 -14.27
CA GLN A 182 -10.17 8.52 -13.17
C GLN A 182 -11.69 8.37 -13.30
N TYR A 183 -12.24 8.56 -14.50
CA TYR A 183 -13.65 8.35 -14.78
C TYR A 183 -14.08 6.91 -14.48
N ALA A 184 -13.35 5.92 -15.00
CA ALA A 184 -13.64 4.51 -14.80
C ALA A 184 -13.64 4.12 -13.32
N ARG A 185 -12.66 4.64 -12.55
CA ARG A 185 -12.59 4.44 -11.11
C ARG A 185 -13.74 5.11 -10.36
N ASP A 186 -14.07 6.37 -10.66
CA ASP A 186 -15.20 7.05 -10.00
C ASP A 186 -16.51 6.34 -10.29
N HIS A 187 -16.69 5.87 -11.52
CA HIS A 187 -17.81 5.06 -11.94
C HIS A 187 -17.86 3.70 -11.23
N MET A 188 -16.74 3.00 -11.10
CA MET A 188 -16.65 1.76 -10.32
C MET A 188 -17.05 2.00 -8.86
N PHE A 189 -16.55 3.07 -8.25
CA PHE A 189 -16.76 3.34 -6.82
C PHE A 189 -18.17 3.84 -6.49
N TYR A 190 -18.69 4.79 -7.29
CA TYR A 190 -19.95 5.50 -7.02
C TYR A 190 -21.07 5.23 -8.03
N GLY A 191 -20.83 4.42 -9.05
CA GLY A 191 -21.82 4.07 -10.07
C GLY A 191 -22.05 5.16 -11.11
N LEU A 192 -22.94 4.89 -12.07
CA LEU A 192 -23.35 5.88 -13.09
C LEU A 192 -24.05 7.09 -12.48
N LEU A 193 -24.79 6.89 -11.39
CA LEU A 193 -25.57 7.94 -10.76
C LEU A 193 -24.71 8.90 -9.90
N GLY A 194 -23.48 8.49 -9.58
CA GLY A 194 -22.49 9.30 -8.89
C GLY A 194 -22.67 9.36 -7.37
N LYS A 195 -21.82 10.15 -6.72
CA LYS A 195 -21.71 10.19 -5.25
C LYS A 195 -23.01 10.64 -4.56
N GLU A 196 -23.69 11.63 -5.12
CA GLU A 196 -24.84 12.32 -4.50
C GLU A 196 -26.14 11.51 -4.55
N SER A 197 -26.27 10.60 -5.51
CA SER A 197 -27.46 9.77 -5.66
C SER A 197 -27.54 8.62 -4.66
N ARG A 198 -26.51 8.40 -3.82
CA ARG A 198 -26.39 7.28 -2.86
C ARG A 198 -27.34 7.35 -1.65
N LYS A 199 -28.24 8.35 -1.57
CA LYS A 199 -29.26 8.39 -0.51
C LYS A 199 -30.19 7.18 -0.66
N LYS A 200 -30.05 6.24 0.28
CA LYS A 200 -30.57 4.87 0.21
C LYS A 200 -32.07 4.82 -0.03
N SER A 201 -32.46 4.45 -1.24
CA SER A 201 -33.78 3.92 -1.55
C SER A 201 -33.65 2.43 -1.87
N GLY A 202 -34.68 1.64 -1.60
CA GLY A 202 -34.68 0.20 -1.93
C GLY A 202 -34.41 -0.09 -3.42
N VAL A 203 -34.66 0.90 -4.28
CA VAL A 203 -34.40 0.86 -5.73
C VAL A 203 -32.91 0.64 -6.04
N GLN A 204 -31.99 1.19 -5.24
CA GLN A 204 -30.54 1.04 -5.49
C GLN A 204 -30.07 -0.41 -5.39
N LYS A 205 -30.62 -1.18 -4.45
CA LYS A 205 -30.29 -2.61 -4.32
C LYS A 205 -30.70 -3.41 -5.56
N TRP A 206 -31.80 -3.01 -6.21
CA TRP A 206 -32.27 -3.65 -7.44
C TRP A 206 -31.45 -3.28 -8.68
N LEU A 207 -30.98 -2.04 -8.76
CA LEU A 207 -30.20 -1.54 -9.91
C LEU A 207 -28.77 -2.12 -9.98
N GLY A 208 -28.24 -2.61 -8.86
CA GLY A 208 -26.94 -3.29 -8.79
C GLY A 208 -25.72 -2.35 -8.82
N ASN A 209 -24.54 -2.95 -8.63
CA ASN A 209 -23.29 -2.20 -8.41
C ASN A 209 -22.83 -1.39 -9.63
N TYR A 210 -23.19 -1.79 -10.85
CA TYR A 210 -22.86 -0.99 -12.04
C TYR A 210 -23.54 0.39 -12.01
N ILE A 211 -24.80 0.47 -11.58
CA ILE A 211 -25.54 1.74 -11.61
C ILE A 211 -25.27 2.54 -10.34
N CYS A 212 -25.14 1.87 -9.18
CA CYS A 212 -25.07 2.52 -7.87
C CYS A 212 -23.67 2.57 -7.24
N GLY A 213 -22.68 1.90 -7.84
CA GLY A 213 -21.31 1.80 -7.34
C GLY A 213 -21.13 0.68 -6.33
N ILE A 214 -19.88 0.26 -6.16
CA ILE A 214 -19.52 -0.78 -5.16
C ILE A 214 -19.49 -0.23 -3.73
N TRP A 215 -19.23 1.07 -3.53
CA TRP A 215 -19.12 1.66 -2.19
C TRP A 215 -20.49 1.95 -1.58
N GLY A 216 -20.87 1.15 -0.57
CA GLY A 216 -22.22 1.09 -0.02
C GLY A 216 -23.21 0.33 -0.91
N GLY A 217 -22.71 -0.40 -1.91
CA GLY A 217 -23.48 -1.20 -2.85
C GLY A 217 -23.88 -2.58 -2.30
N ASN A 218 -24.18 -3.50 -3.22
CA ASN A 218 -24.48 -4.89 -2.92
C ASN A 218 -23.20 -5.70 -2.70
N LEU A 219 -23.25 -6.65 -1.77
CA LEU A 219 -22.20 -7.63 -1.57
C LEU A 219 -22.18 -8.61 -2.76
N GLU A 220 -21.04 -8.74 -3.44
CA GLU A 220 -20.86 -9.60 -4.62
C GLU A 220 -19.55 -10.41 -4.53
N TYR A 221 -19.67 -11.74 -4.50
CA TYR A 221 -18.52 -12.67 -4.60
C TYR A 221 -18.26 -13.19 -6.02
N ARG A 222 -19.24 -13.04 -6.92
CA ARG A 222 -19.18 -13.57 -8.31
C ARG A 222 -18.89 -15.08 -8.36
N GLY A 223 -19.46 -15.85 -7.43
CA GLY A 223 -19.28 -17.30 -7.35
C GLY A 223 -17.94 -17.77 -6.79
N VAL A 224 -17.01 -16.86 -6.47
CA VAL A 224 -15.69 -17.20 -5.92
C VAL A 224 -15.47 -16.41 -4.64
N LYS A 225 -15.24 -17.12 -3.52
CA LYS A 225 -14.94 -16.47 -2.23
C LYS A 225 -13.79 -15.49 -2.37
N TYR A 226 -13.87 -14.39 -1.64
CA TYR A 226 -12.83 -13.38 -1.70
C TYR A 226 -11.55 -13.88 -1.03
N ALA A 227 -10.44 -13.65 -1.72
CA ALA A 227 -9.08 -13.83 -1.24
C ALA A 227 -8.17 -12.94 -2.09
N THR A 228 -7.12 -12.43 -1.47
CA THR A 228 -5.97 -11.87 -2.19
C THR A 228 -5.30 -12.99 -2.98
N THR A 229 -4.88 -12.73 -4.22
CA THR A 229 -4.30 -13.77 -5.10
C THR A 229 -2.78 -13.66 -5.20
N GLU A 230 -2.13 -14.72 -5.67
CA GLU A 230 -0.68 -14.74 -5.91
C GLU A 230 -0.25 -13.70 -6.95
N GLU A 231 -1.06 -13.50 -7.99
CA GLU A 231 -0.83 -12.47 -9.02
C GLU A 231 -0.90 -11.06 -8.44
N PHE A 232 -1.82 -10.82 -7.49
CA PHE A 232 -1.89 -9.55 -6.78
C PHE A 232 -0.59 -9.28 -6.01
N VAL A 233 -0.05 -10.29 -5.34
CA VAL A 233 1.21 -10.20 -4.59
C VAL A 233 2.34 -9.78 -5.52
N SER A 234 2.46 -10.41 -6.69
CA SER A 234 3.52 -10.13 -7.65
C SER A 234 3.46 -8.72 -8.24
N VAL A 235 2.27 -8.22 -8.60
CA VAL A 235 2.14 -6.86 -9.18
C VAL A 235 2.25 -5.74 -8.14
N TYR A 236 2.16 -6.06 -6.85
CA TYR A 236 2.39 -5.13 -5.73
C TYR A 236 3.85 -5.09 -5.24
N ARG A 237 4.78 -5.78 -5.91
CA ARG A 237 6.24 -5.68 -5.66
C ARG A 237 6.80 -4.34 -6.16
N MET A 238 6.45 -3.27 -5.45
CA MET A 238 6.73 -1.88 -5.84
C MET A 238 7.94 -1.28 -5.09
N HIS A 239 8.91 -2.12 -4.69
CA HIS A 239 10.07 -1.72 -3.88
C HIS A 239 10.91 -0.57 -4.49
N SER A 240 10.91 -0.43 -5.82
CA SER A 240 11.59 0.69 -6.52
C SER A 240 11.03 2.08 -6.15
N LEU A 241 9.83 2.17 -5.55
CA LEU A 241 9.29 3.43 -5.04
C LEU A 241 10.08 3.98 -3.85
N LEU A 242 10.77 3.14 -3.08
CA LEU A 242 11.52 3.61 -1.92
C LEU A 242 12.74 4.43 -2.36
N PRO A 243 13.06 5.55 -1.68
CA PRO A 243 14.20 6.37 -2.04
C PRO A 243 15.53 5.70 -1.64
N GLU A 244 16.66 6.20 -2.14
CA GLU A 244 18.00 5.71 -1.71
C GLU A 244 18.40 6.34 -0.37
N SER A 245 18.15 7.64 -0.26
CA SER A 245 18.29 8.47 0.92
C SER A 245 17.12 9.44 0.99
N PHE A 246 16.84 9.97 2.17
CA PHE A 246 15.75 10.91 2.37
C PHE A 246 16.25 12.14 3.11
N THR A 247 15.88 13.31 2.60
CA THR A 247 16.22 14.61 3.21
C THR A 247 14.98 15.19 3.87
N VAL A 248 15.03 15.32 5.19
CA VAL A 248 14.04 16.08 5.95
C VAL A 248 14.35 17.57 5.80
N ARG A 249 13.35 18.34 5.43
CA ARG A 249 13.38 19.78 5.27
C ARG A 249 12.49 20.45 6.30
N SER A 250 12.91 21.62 6.75
CA SER A 250 12.13 22.50 7.62
C SER A 250 10.86 22.96 6.90
N PHE A 251 9.72 22.79 7.54
CA PHE A 251 8.43 23.29 7.04
C PHE A 251 8.42 24.81 6.85
N ASN A 252 9.17 25.54 7.70
CA ASN A 252 9.12 27.00 7.76
C ASN A 252 9.78 27.66 6.54
N ASP A 253 10.98 27.20 6.18
CA ASP A 253 11.86 27.84 5.20
C ASP A 253 12.40 26.87 4.13
N ASN A 254 12.00 25.59 4.17
CA ASN A 254 12.44 24.54 3.25
C ASN A 254 13.95 24.25 3.29
N SER A 255 14.66 24.68 4.34
CA SER A 255 16.07 24.36 4.55
C SER A 255 16.25 22.87 4.87
N ASN A 256 17.36 22.27 4.44
CA ASN A 256 17.69 20.89 4.75
C ASN A 256 18.07 20.77 6.24
N LEU A 257 17.37 19.90 6.98
CA LEU A 257 17.64 19.64 8.40
C LEU A 257 18.57 18.44 8.57
N VAL A 258 18.18 17.30 8.00
CA VAL A 258 18.95 16.05 8.07
C VAL A 258 18.74 15.24 6.81
N THR A 259 19.78 14.52 6.38
CA THR A 259 19.68 13.50 5.34
C THR A 259 20.18 12.19 5.90
N PHE A 260 19.45 11.11 5.62
CA PHE A 260 19.82 9.76 6.03
C PHE A 260 19.60 8.78 4.89
N ASP A 261 20.39 7.71 4.86
CA ASP A 261 20.25 6.62 3.90
C ASP A 261 19.09 5.70 4.30
N LEU A 262 18.44 5.04 3.33
CA LEU A 262 17.34 4.11 3.61
C LEU A 262 17.78 2.97 4.54
N LYS A 263 19.02 2.48 4.41
CA LYS A 263 19.58 1.42 5.27
C LYS A 263 19.58 1.78 6.77
N ASP A 264 19.65 3.08 7.08
CA ASP A 264 19.69 3.61 8.45
C ASP A 264 18.29 3.98 8.97
N ALA A 265 17.26 3.77 8.14
CA ALA A 265 15.87 4.16 8.40
C ALA A 265 14.88 2.99 8.25
N ILE A 266 15.40 1.76 8.31
CA ILE A 266 14.65 0.49 8.36
C ILE A 266 14.85 -0.18 9.72
N PHE A 267 13.89 -1.00 10.15
CA PHE A 267 13.95 -1.72 11.43
C PHE A 267 14.33 -0.80 12.60
N GLU A 268 15.38 -1.10 13.36
CA GLU A 268 15.84 -0.29 14.51
C GLU A 268 16.30 1.13 14.14
N GLY A 269 16.52 1.41 12.85
CA GLY A 269 16.80 2.74 12.33
C GLY A 269 15.56 3.64 12.23
N SER A 270 14.40 3.03 11.99
CA SER A 270 13.11 3.73 11.83
C SER A 270 12.75 4.63 13.03
N PRO A 271 12.75 4.14 14.29
CA PRO A 271 12.35 4.99 15.40
C PRO A 271 13.37 6.11 15.66
N LYS A 272 14.65 5.88 15.34
CA LYS A 272 15.73 6.88 15.49
C LYS A 272 15.50 8.05 14.55
N VAL A 273 15.21 7.81 13.27
CA VAL A 273 14.99 8.91 12.32
C VAL A 273 13.66 9.64 12.57
N ASN A 274 12.62 8.93 13.01
CA ASN A 274 11.30 9.51 13.26
C ASN A 274 11.25 10.39 14.52
N THR A 275 12.09 10.10 15.52
CA THR A 275 12.15 10.88 16.78
C THR A 275 13.18 12.00 16.78
N ASN A 276 14.13 11.99 15.83
CA ASN A 276 15.19 13.00 15.73
C ASN A 276 14.76 14.33 15.09
N VAL A 277 13.57 14.39 14.50
CA VAL A 277 13.03 15.59 13.82
C VAL A 277 11.58 15.79 14.22
N SER A 278 11.05 17.00 14.01
CA SER A 278 9.63 17.23 14.28
C SER A 278 8.75 16.43 13.31
N HIS A 279 7.61 15.93 13.82
CA HIS A 279 6.62 15.27 12.96
C HIS A 279 6.16 16.16 11.80
N LEU A 280 6.04 17.48 12.03
CA LEU A 280 5.63 18.43 11.00
C LEU A 280 6.64 18.48 9.85
N ASP A 281 7.94 18.54 10.16
CA ASP A 281 9.00 18.57 9.15
C ASP A 281 9.06 17.25 8.39
N MET A 282 8.91 16.11 9.08
CA MET A 282 8.84 14.80 8.42
C MET A 282 7.63 14.72 7.47
N VAL A 283 6.44 15.09 7.95
CA VAL A 283 5.20 15.06 7.16
C VAL A 283 5.28 15.98 5.94
N TYR A 284 5.80 17.19 6.14
CA TYR A 284 6.07 18.15 5.07
C TYR A 284 7.06 17.59 4.03
N SER A 285 8.15 16.98 4.50
CA SER A 285 9.20 16.42 3.64
C SER A 285 8.68 15.24 2.81
N MET A 286 7.83 14.39 3.39
CA MET A 286 7.21 13.27 2.65
C MET A 286 6.24 13.78 1.58
N GLY A 287 5.52 14.87 1.86
CA GLY A 287 4.60 15.50 0.91
C GLY A 287 5.27 16.26 -0.24
N THR A 288 6.50 16.74 -0.03
CA THR A 288 7.25 17.56 -0.99
C THR A 288 8.43 16.85 -1.66
N SER A 289 8.66 15.58 -1.33
CA SER A 289 9.72 14.75 -1.95
C SER A 289 9.12 13.69 -2.88
N PHE A 290 9.89 13.27 -3.88
CA PHE A 290 9.47 12.26 -4.84
C PHE A 290 9.93 10.86 -4.42
N PRO A 291 9.10 9.82 -4.60
CA PRO A 291 9.53 8.44 -4.52
C PRO A 291 10.27 8.03 -5.81
N GLY A 292 10.85 6.84 -5.86
CA GLY A 292 11.43 6.30 -7.08
C GLY A 292 10.37 5.90 -8.10
N ALA A 293 10.70 5.93 -9.39
CA ALA A 293 9.89 5.39 -10.47
C ALA A 293 9.96 3.86 -10.53
N LEU A 294 8.84 3.22 -10.90
CA LEU A 294 8.76 1.79 -11.20
C LEU A 294 9.37 1.50 -12.57
N VAL A 295 10.69 1.54 -12.64
CA VAL A 295 11.49 1.27 -13.84
C VAL A 295 12.65 0.34 -13.50
N LEU A 296 13.22 -0.31 -14.53
CA LEU A 296 14.48 -1.01 -14.39
C LEU A 296 15.61 -0.08 -13.93
N ASN A 297 16.62 -0.65 -13.28
CA ASN A 297 17.76 0.06 -12.72
C ASN A 297 17.37 1.20 -11.77
N ASN A 298 16.33 0.98 -10.96
CA ASN A 298 15.90 1.92 -9.94
C ASN A 298 15.51 1.25 -8.61
N TYR A 299 16.00 0.04 -8.34
CA TYR A 299 15.77 -0.67 -7.08
C TYR A 299 16.77 -0.18 -6.00
N PRO A 300 16.33 0.17 -4.77
CA PRO A 300 17.22 0.73 -3.76
C PRO A 300 18.36 -0.21 -3.39
N SER A 301 19.58 0.33 -3.22
CA SER A 301 20.73 -0.51 -2.90
C SER A 301 20.60 -1.15 -1.51
N ALA A 302 20.03 -0.42 -0.54
CA ALA A 302 19.76 -0.91 0.81
C ALA A 302 18.93 -2.20 0.82
N LEU A 303 17.99 -2.37 -0.12
CA LEU A 303 17.14 -3.55 -0.22
C LEU A 303 17.80 -4.72 -0.96
N ARG A 304 18.92 -4.47 -1.66
CA ARG A 304 19.70 -5.51 -2.34
C ARG A 304 20.76 -6.16 -1.45
N SER A 305 20.90 -5.66 -0.23
CA SER A 305 21.74 -6.22 0.83
C SER A 305 21.07 -6.08 2.20
N VAL A 306 19.73 -6.15 2.25
CA VAL A 306 18.96 -6.00 3.48
C VAL A 306 19.08 -7.26 4.32
N GLN A 307 19.16 -7.12 5.64
CA GLN A 307 19.01 -8.25 6.57
C GLN A 307 17.65 -8.15 7.25
N PRO A 308 16.62 -8.87 6.77
CA PRO A 308 15.33 -8.90 7.46
C PRO A 308 15.46 -9.54 8.85
N LEU A 309 14.59 -9.14 9.77
CA LEU A 309 14.63 -9.61 11.17
C LEU A 309 14.53 -11.14 11.31
N GLN A 310 13.94 -11.83 10.34
CA GLN A 310 13.80 -13.28 10.34
C GLN A 310 15.05 -14.02 9.82
N TYR A 311 16.04 -13.29 9.29
CA TYR A 311 17.26 -13.84 8.71
C TYR A 311 18.50 -13.38 9.49
N HIS A 312 19.48 -14.28 9.61
CA HIS A 312 20.77 -13.98 10.23
C HIS A 312 21.83 -13.51 9.21
N HIS A 313 21.41 -13.28 7.97
CA HIS A 313 22.26 -12.85 6.86
C HIS A 313 21.52 -11.90 5.93
N SER A 314 22.28 -11.11 5.17
CA SER A 314 21.71 -10.22 4.15
C SER A 314 21.20 -10.98 2.93
N ILE A 315 20.12 -10.47 2.34
CA ILE A 315 19.51 -10.94 1.10
C ILE A 315 19.43 -9.82 0.06
N ASP A 316 19.44 -10.21 -1.21
CA ASP A 316 19.09 -9.34 -2.35
C ASP A 316 17.60 -9.47 -2.61
N LEU A 317 16.81 -8.53 -2.08
CA LEU A 317 15.34 -8.57 -2.17
C LEU A 317 14.85 -8.54 -3.62
N ALA A 318 15.56 -7.90 -4.54
CA ALA A 318 15.20 -7.89 -5.95
C ALA A 318 15.35 -9.28 -6.59
N ALA A 319 16.37 -10.04 -6.18
CA ALA A 319 16.52 -11.43 -6.60
C ALA A 319 15.49 -12.34 -5.92
N VAL A 320 15.20 -12.10 -4.64
CA VAL A 320 14.17 -12.83 -3.87
C VAL A 320 12.82 -12.69 -4.55
N ASP A 321 12.41 -11.47 -4.91
CA ASP A 321 11.13 -11.19 -5.57
C ASP A 321 10.92 -12.04 -6.83
N ILE A 322 11.92 -12.11 -7.72
CA ILE A 322 11.88 -12.96 -8.91
C ILE A 322 11.72 -14.44 -8.54
N ILE A 323 12.49 -14.92 -7.56
CA ILE A 323 12.46 -16.32 -7.18
C ILE A 323 11.15 -16.69 -6.49
N ARG A 324 10.52 -15.78 -5.74
CA ARG A 324 9.21 -16.03 -5.11
C ARG A 324 8.11 -16.19 -6.14
N ASP A 325 8.09 -15.35 -7.18
CA ASP A 325 7.09 -15.51 -8.25
C ASP A 325 7.25 -16.87 -8.96
N ARG A 326 8.50 -17.28 -9.23
CA ARG A 326 8.80 -18.59 -9.81
C ARG A 326 8.45 -19.75 -8.87
N GLU A 327 8.79 -19.64 -7.59
CA GLU A 327 8.50 -20.65 -6.56
C GLU A 327 6.99 -20.89 -6.44
N ARG A 328 6.20 -19.81 -6.50
CA ARG A 328 4.75 -19.83 -6.30
C ARG A 328 3.96 -20.13 -7.56
N GLY A 329 4.65 -20.40 -8.67
CA GLY A 329 4.03 -20.75 -9.94
C GLY A 329 3.31 -19.59 -10.62
N VAL A 330 3.62 -18.34 -10.26
CA VAL A 330 3.08 -17.16 -10.95
C VAL A 330 3.61 -17.15 -12.39
N PRO A 331 2.75 -17.00 -13.41
CA PRO A 331 3.20 -16.96 -14.79
C PRO A 331 4.24 -15.85 -15.04
N ARG A 332 5.24 -16.16 -15.87
CA ARG A 332 6.17 -15.15 -16.42
C ARG A 332 5.43 -14.14 -17.29
N TYR A 333 6.07 -13.02 -17.58
CA TYR A 333 5.42 -11.82 -18.13
C TYR A 333 4.49 -12.10 -19.32
N ASN A 334 4.97 -12.82 -20.35
CA ASN A 334 4.17 -13.03 -21.56
C ASN A 334 2.98 -13.99 -21.33
N ALA A 335 3.19 -15.05 -20.56
CA ALA A 335 2.12 -15.97 -20.14
C ALA A 335 1.10 -15.28 -19.22
N PHE A 336 1.56 -14.37 -18.36
CA PHE A 336 0.73 -13.54 -17.50
C PHE A 336 -0.17 -12.61 -18.31
N ARG A 337 0.38 -11.91 -19.31
CA ARG A 337 -0.41 -11.08 -20.25
C ARG A 337 -1.49 -11.88 -20.95
N ARG A 338 -1.16 -13.07 -21.48
CA ARG A 338 -2.16 -13.97 -22.10
C ARG A 338 -3.27 -14.36 -21.14
N SER A 339 -2.94 -14.64 -19.87
CA SER A 339 -3.90 -15.01 -18.83
C SER A 339 -4.86 -13.86 -18.50
N LEU A 340 -4.44 -12.62 -18.71
CA LEU A 340 -5.23 -11.40 -18.57
C LEU A 340 -5.92 -10.96 -19.88
N LEU A 341 -5.85 -11.78 -20.94
CA LEU A 341 -6.35 -11.46 -22.29
C LEU A 341 -5.67 -10.22 -22.92
N LEU A 342 -4.48 -9.87 -22.47
CA LEU A 342 -3.66 -8.81 -23.05
C LEU A 342 -2.82 -9.35 -24.21
N THR A 343 -2.51 -8.48 -25.17
CA THR A 343 -1.66 -8.85 -26.31
C THR A 343 -0.25 -9.18 -25.82
N PRO A 344 0.28 -10.40 -26.06
CA PRO A 344 1.64 -10.76 -25.70
C PRO A 344 2.66 -10.02 -26.59
N ILE A 345 3.85 -9.75 -26.05
CA ILE A 345 4.98 -9.22 -26.83
C ILE A 345 5.57 -10.32 -27.72
N LYS A 346 6.08 -9.94 -28.89
CA LYS A 346 6.79 -10.83 -29.82
C LYS A 346 8.28 -10.50 -29.88
N THR A 347 8.63 -9.24 -29.63
CA THR A 347 10.00 -8.72 -29.58
C THR A 347 10.16 -7.75 -28.41
N TRP A 348 11.40 -7.43 -28.03
CA TRP A 348 11.67 -6.46 -26.98
C TRP A 348 11.18 -5.04 -27.31
N ASN A 349 11.08 -4.70 -28.59
CA ASN A 349 10.53 -3.42 -29.05
C ASN A 349 9.03 -3.28 -28.78
N ASP A 350 8.30 -4.39 -28.60
CA ASP A 350 6.88 -4.35 -28.23
C ASP A 350 6.69 -4.01 -26.74
N LEU A 351 7.76 -4.12 -25.92
CA LEU A 351 7.73 -3.85 -24.48
C LEU A 351 8.14 -2.42 -24.13
N THR A 352 9.15 -1.90 -24.82
CA THR A 352 9.74 -0.57 -24.56
C THR A 352 10.49 -0.05 -25.77
N SER A 353 10.50 1.28 -25.94
CA SER A 353 11.29 1.96 -26.95
C SER A 353 12.73 2.30 -26.50
N ASP A 354 13.10 2.04 -25.25
CA ASP A 354 14.43 2.39 -24.72
C ASP A 354 15.50 1.37 -25.17
N PRO A 355 16.45 1.76 -26.06
CA PRO A 355 17.46 0.85 -26.57
C PRO A 355 18.42 0.33 -25.49
N ALA A 356 18.66 1.10 -24.42
CA ALA A 356 19.51 0.67 -23.32
C ALA A 356 18.82 -0.41 -22.46
N VAL A 357 17.49 -0.31 -22.29
CA VAL A 357 16.71 -1.37 -21.66
C VAL A 357 16.68 -2.62 -22.55
N ILE A 358 16.39 -2.48 -23.85
CA ILE A 358 16.38 -3.59 -24.80
C ILE A 358 17.72 -4.35 -24.78
N ALA A 359 18.85 -3.65 -24.83
CA ALA A 359 20.17 -4.28 -24.80
C ALA A 359 20.39 -5.11 -23.51
N LYS A 360 19.93 -4.62 -22.36
CA LYS A 360 20.01 -5.36 -21.08
C LYS A 360 19.09 -6.57 -21.04
N LEU A 361 17.88 -6.44 -21.58
CA LEU A 361 16.95 -7.57 -21.70
C LEU A 361 17.54 -8.65 -22.60
N GLN A 362 18.12 -8.27 -23.74
CA GLN A 362 18.84 -9.18 -24.64
C GLN A 362 20.05 -9.83 -23.97
N GLN A 363 20.81 -9.08 -23.18
CA GLN A 363 21.95 -9.61 -22.43
C GLN A 363 21.51 -10.71 -21.45
N VAL A 364 20.36 -10.56 -20.80
CA VAL A 364 19.90 -11.46 -19.72
C VAL A 364 19.05 -12.62 -20.25
N TYR A 365 18.16 -12.36 -21.20
CA TYR A 365 17.15 -13.32 -21.68
C TYR A 365 17.37 -13.74 -23.14
N GLY A 366 18.36 -13.20 -23.84
CA GLY A 366 18.55 -13.44 -25.27
C GLY A 366 17.40 -12.83 -26.09
N ASN A 367 16.89 -13.56 -27.07
CA ASN A 367 15.75 -13.15 -27.89
C ASN A 367 14.45 -13.87 -27.50
N ASP A 368 14.45 -14.66 -26.42
CA ASP A 368 13.29 -15.41 -25.98
C ASP A 368 12.47 -14.60 -24.96
N VAL A 369 11.42 -13.95 -25.47
CA VAL A 369 10.50 -13.13 -24.66
C VAL A 369 9.67 -13.94 -23.67
N GLU A 370 9.54 -15.27 -23.84
CA GLU A 370 8.81 -16.12 -22.89
C GLU A 370 9.58 -16.32 -21.58
N LEU A 371 10.90 -16.09 -21.58
CA LEU A 371 11.72 -16.20 -20.38
C LEU A 371 11.64 -14.97 -19.48
N LEU A 372 11.05 -13.85 -19.94
CA LEU A 372 10.97 -12.60 -19.21
C LEU A 372 10.17 -12.75 -17.90
N ASP A 373 10.84 -12.56 -16.76
CA ASP A 373 10.19 -12.61 -15.45
C ASP A 373 9.17 -11.47 -15.29
N LEU A 374 8.08 -11.72 -14.55
CA LEU A 374 6.96 -10.78 -14.41
C LEU A 374 7.43 -9.41 -13.89
N LEU A 375 8.15 -9.37 -12.76
CA LEU A 375 8.68 -8.12 -12.19
C LEU A 375 9.54 -7.33 -13.17
N VAL A 376 10.38 -8.01 -13.96
CA VAL A 376 11.24 -7.35 -14.96
C VAL A 376 10.38 -6.79 -16.07
N GLY A 377 9.43 -7.57 -16.59
CA GLY A 377 8.53 -7.10 -17.63
C GLY A 377 7.68 -5.91 -17.18
N THR A 378 7.07 -5.96 -15.99
CA THR A 378 6.23 -4.85 -15.50
C THR A 378 7.00 -3.57 -15.18
N THR A 379 8.31 -3.66 -14.89
CA THR A 379 9.17 -2.49 -14.68
C THR A 379 9.82 -1.98 -15.98
N ALA A 380 9.98 -2.84 -16.99
CA ALA A 380 10.42 -2.44 -18.32
C ALA A 380 9.29 -1.89 -19.20
N GLU A 381 8.05 -2.31 -18.94
CA GLU A 381 6.87 -1.96 -19.72
C GLU A 381 6.66 -0.44 -19.82
N GLU A 382 6.46 0.01 -21.06
CA GLU A 382 6.13 1.39 -21.36
C GLU A 382 4.80 1.77 -20.71
N LYS A 383 4.76 2.95 -20.10
CA LYS A 383 3.62 3.40 -19.27
C LYS A 383 2.67 4.24 -20.11
N LEU A 384 1.37 4.07 -19.87
CA LEU A 384 0.37 4.99 -20.43
C LEU A 384 0.54 6.40 -19.84
N PRO A 385 0.22 7.47 -20.60
CA PRO A 385 0.27 8.83 -20.08
C PRO A 385 -0.51 9.00 -18.78
N GLY A 386 0.19 9.47 -17.74
CA GLY A 386 -0.35 9.70 -16.40
C GLY A 386 -0.29 8.50 -15.45
N PHE A 387 0.20 7.34 -15.88
CA PHE A 387 0.32 6.15 -15.03
C PHE A 387 1.73 6.01 -14.44
N VAL A 388 1.82 5.51 -13.22
CA VAL A 388 3.11 5.15 -12.59
C VAL A 388 3.59 3.74 -12.97
N PHE A 389 2.74 2.92 -13.59
CA PHE A 389 3.00 1.55 -14.05
C PHE A 389 2.32 1.24 -15.39
N GLY A 390 2.68 0.11 -16.00
CA GLY A 390 2.12 -0.35 -17.28
C GLY A 390 0.71 -0.98 -17.18
N GLU A 391 0.14 -1.30 -18.34
CA GLU A 391 -1.15 -1.95 -18.54
C GLU A 391 -1.27 -3.29 -17.80
N THR A 392 -0.18 -4.06 -17.74
CA THR A 392 -0.18 -5.37 -17.07
C THR A 392 -0.51 -5.25 -15.57
N ILE A 393 0.14 -4.32 -14.85
CA ILE A 393 -0.15 -4.05 -13.43
C ILE A 393 -1.56 -3.47 -13.31
N TYR A 394 -1.92 -2.51 -14.17
CA TYR A 394 -3.22 -1.85 -14.13
C TYR A 394 -4.39 -2.83 -14.18
N THR A 395 -4.32 -3.83 -15.06
CA THR A 395 -5.41 -4.81 -15.26
C THR A 395 -5.71 -5.60 -13.99
N VAL A 396 -4.67 -6.07 -13.29
CA VAL A 396 -4.84 -6.75 -11.99
C VAL A 396 -5.35 -5.78 -10.93
N PHE A 397 -4.85 -4.54 -10.94
CA PHE A 397 -5.22 -3.51 -9.99
C PHE A 397 -6.73 -3.19 -10.02
N VAL A 398 -7.31 -3.07 -11.22
CA VAL A 398 -8.75 -2.81 -11.40
C VAL A 398 -9.59 -3.93 -10.79
N VAL A 399 -9.28 -5.19 -11.14
CA VAL A 399 -10.02 -6.35 -10.65
C VAL A 399 -9.93 -6.47 -9.14
N GLN A 400 -8.72 -6.33 -8.58
CA GLN A 400 -8.49 -6.54 -7.15
C GLN A 400 -9.02 -5.38 -6.29
N THR A 401 -8.94 -4.15 -6.78
CA THR A 401 -9.57 -2.99 -6.11
C THR A 401 -11.08 -3.17 -6.04
N GLN A 402 -11.71 -3.58 -7.14
CA GLN A 402 -13.15 -3.83 -7.16
C GLN A 402 -13.53 -4.95 -6.18
N ARG A 403 -12.91 -6.14 -6.33
CA ARG A 403 -13.22 -7.34 -5.52
C ARG A 403 -13.13 -7.07 -4.03
N ARG A 404 -12.11 -6.35 -3.60
CA ARG A 404 -11.89 -6.02 -2.19
C ARG A 404 -13.01 -5.21 -1.56
N ILE A 405 -13.61 -4.30 -2.31
CA ILE A 405 -14.73 -3.50 -1.82
C ILE A 405 -16.03 -4.29 -1.93
N GLU A 406 -16.33 -4.85 -3.12
CA GLU A 406 -17.62 -5.53 -3.36
C GLU A 406 -17.78 -6.83 -2.57
N SER A 407 -16.69 -7.44 -2.09
CA SER A 407 -16.74 -8.67 -1.28
C SER A 407 -16.68 -8.45 0.23
N ASP A 408 -16.60 -7.21 0.70
CA ASP A 408 -16.60 -6.87 2.12
C ASP A 408 -17.96 -6.27 2.52
N ARG A 409 -18.63 -6.91 3.48
CA ARG A 409 -19.94 -6.46 3.99
C ARG A 409 -19.85 -5.06 4.59
N PHE A 410 -18.73 -4.70 5.22
CA PHE A 410 -18.55 -3.42 5.90
C PHE A 410 -18.37 -2.25 4.93
N PHE A 411 -17.96 -2.51 3.69
CA PHE A 411 -17.92 -1.49 2.63
C PHE A 411 -19.13 -1.52 1.71
N THR A 412 -20.03 -2.49 1.86
CA THR A 412 -21.22 -2.69 1.04
C THR A 412 -22.49 -2.59 1.90
N GLU A 413 -23.11 -3.73 2.23
CA GLU A 413 -24.43 -3.79 2.87
C GLU A 413 -24.48 -3.14 4.25
N ASP A 414 -23.39 -3.25 5.01
CA ASP A 414 -23.23 -2.71 6.35
C ASP A 414 -22.55 -1.34 6.37
N PHE A 415 -22.21 -0.77 5.21
CA PHE A 415 -21.77 0.63 5.13
C PHE A 415 -22.98 1.58 5.30
N ARG A 416 -23.44 1.71 6.56
CA ARG A 416 -24.68 2.42 6.92
C ARG A 416 -24.62 2.99 8.34
N PRO A 417 -25.34 4.10 8.61
CA PRO A 417 -25.37 4.72 9.94
C PRO A 417 -25.73 3.77 11.08
N GLU A 418 -26.55 2.74 10.87
CA GLU A 418 -26.93 1.81 11.95
C GLU A 418 -25.76 0.92 12.40
N VAL A 419 -24.77 0.68 11.53
CA VAL A 419 -23.60 -0.13 11.85
C VAL A 419 -22.42 0.75 12.24
N TYR A 420 -22.22 1.87 11.54
CA TYR A 420 -21.11 2.79 11.75
C TYR A 420 -21.38 3.87 12.79
N THR A 421 -22.63 4.01 13.26
CA THR A 421 -23.23 5.24 13.82
C THR A 421 -23.41 6.36 12.78
N PRO A 422 -24.33 7.31 12.97
CA PRO A 422 -24.42 8.51 12.14
C PRO A 422 -23.10 9.30 12.09
N GLU A 423 -22.42 9.47 13.22
CA GLU A 423 -21.17 10.22 13.28
C GLU A 423 -20.02 9.50 12.61
N GLY A 424 -19.85 8.20 12.86
CA GLY A 424 -18.82 7.39 12.20
C GLY A 424 -19.04 7.31 10.69
N TYR A 425 -20.27 7.14 10.23
CA TYR A 425 -20.60 7.16 8.80
C TYR A 425 -20.26 8.51 8.15
N ASN A 426 -20.65 9.62 8.79
CA ASN A 426 -20.34 10.96 8.29
C ASN A 426 -18.85 11.29 8.34
N TRP A 427 -18.13 10.75 9.34
CA TRP A 427 -16.67 10.84 9.41
C TRP A 427 -16.04 10.20 8.17
N VAL A 428 -16.43 8.96 7.84
CA VAL A 428 -15.94 8.28 6.63
C VAL A 428 -16.28 9.06 5.36
N GLU A 429 -17.50 9.55 5.21
CA GLU A 429 -17.95 10.22 3.99
C GLU A 429 -17.25 11.57 3.74
N SER A 430 -16.94 12.30 4.80
CA SER A 430 -16.37 13.66 4.76
C SER A 430 -14.84 13.70 4.78
N THR A 431 -14.20 12.67 5.34
CA THR A 431 -12.74 12.66 5.51
C THR A 431 -12.00 12.24 4.23
N THR A 432 -10.94 12.99 3.93
CA THR A 432 -9.89 12.73 2.93
C THR A 432 -8.54 12.57 3.62
N PHE A 433 -7.52 12.06 2.93
CA PHE A 433 -6.17 11.99 3.52
C PHE A 433 -5.64 13.39 3.86
N ALA A 434 -5.88 14.39 3.00
CA ALA A 434 -5.53 15.78 3.30
C ALA A 434 -6.22 16.30 4.57
N SER A 435 -7.50 15.99 4.78
CA SER A 435 -8.21 16.40 6.01
C SER A 435 -7.66 15.73 7.27
N ILE A 436 -7.19 14.48 7.20
CA ILE A 436 -6.51 13.81 8.31
C ILE A 436 -5.23 14.56 8.65
N LEU A 437 -4.39 14.82 7.65
CA LEU A 437 -3.15 15.58 7.84
C LEU A 437 -3.42 16.97 8.42
N LEU A 438 -4.42 17.70 7.92
CA LEU A 438 -4.77 19.04 8.39
C LEU A 438 -5.39 19.05 9.79
N ARG A 439 -6.06 17.98 10.21
CA ARG A 439 -6.60 17.85 11.57
C ARG A 439 -5.49 17.70 12.60
N HIS A 440 -4.44 16.96 12.27
CA HIS A 440 -3.31 16.68 13.17
C HIS A 440 -2.16 17.68 13.01
N TYR A 441 -2.05 18.34 11.85
CA TYR A 441 -1.03 19.34 11.51
C TYR A 441 -1.65 20.57 10.80
N PRO A 442 -2.38 21.44 11.52
CA PRO A 442 -3.13 22.55 10.90
C PRO A 442 -2.27 23.56 10.13
N SER A 443 -0.98 23.67 10.45
CA SER A 443 -0.02 24.52 9.73
C SER A 443 0.14 24.12 8.26
N LEU A 444 -0.13 22.86 7.90
CA LEU A 444 -0.06 22.37 6.52
C LEU A 444 -1.07 23.03 5.57
N LYS A 445 -2.01 23.86 6.07
CA LYS A 445 -2.91 24.69 5.23
C LYS A 445 -2.17 25.57 4.22
N LYS A 446 -0.89 25.87 4.46
CA LYS A 446 0.00 26.55 3.50
C LYS A 446 0.22 25.76 2.19
N TYR A 447 0.07 24.43 2.23
CA TYR A 447 0.37 23.52 1.13
C TYR A 447 -0.84 22.68 0.69
N LEU A 448 -1.80 22.44 1.58
CA LEU A 448 -2.95 21.55 1.36
C LEU A 448 -4.28 22.21 1.71
N ASN A 449 -5.30 21.92 0.92
CA ASN A 449 -6.72 22.06 1.27
C ASN A 449 -7.30 20.67 1.56
N GLU A 450 -8.41 20.61 2.28
CA GLU A 450 -9.09 19.33 2.58
C GLU A 450 -9.53 18.57 1.33
N THR A 451 -9.74 19.26 0.20
CA THR A 451 -10.13 18.67 -1.08
C THR A 451 -8.96 18.28 -1.98
N ASP A 452 -7.73 18.62 -1.60
CA ASP A 452 -6.54 18.26 -2.37
C ASP A 452 -6.25 16.76 -2.22
N ASN A 453 -5.65 16.18 -3.26
CA ASN A 453 -5.09 14.85 -3.15
C ASN A 453 -3.68 14.93 -2.53
N ALA A 454 -3.57 14.54 -1.26
CA ALA A 454 -2.32 14.63 -0.50
C ALA A 454 -1.21 13.67 -0.98
N PHE A 455 -1.47 12.76 -1.92
CA PHE A 455 -0.45 11.92 -2.56
C PHE A 455 0.23 12.57 -3.78
N LEU A 456 -0.30 13.70 -4.26
CA LEU A 456 0.36 14.49 -5.29
C LEU A 456 1.49 15.35 -4.67
N PRO A 457 2.53 15.71 -5.43
CA PRO A 457 3.61 16.57 -4.94
C PRO A 457 3.08 17.92 -4.44
N TRP A 458 3.37 18.25 -3.18
CA TRP A 458 2.90 19.50 -2.59
C TRP A 458 3.71 20.69 -3.12
N LYS A 459 3.02 21.78 -3.39
CA LYS A 459 3.61 23.08 -3.76
C LYS A 459 3.03 24.13 -2.82
N ALA A 460 3.85 25.13 -2.47
CA ALA A 460 3.35 26.26 -1.70
C ALA A 460 2.19 26.90 -2.46
N LYS A 461 1.08 27.16 -1.76
CA LYS A 461 -0.02 27.93 -2.33
C LYS A 461 0.35 29.41 -2.30
N ASN A 462 0.11 30.08 -3.43
CA ASN A 462 0.29 31.52 -3.55
C ASN A 462 -0.75 32.30 -2.76
#